data_AF-A0A9X3N5B0-F1
#
_entry.id   AF-A0A9X3N5B0-F1
#
_cell.length_a   1.000
_cell.length_b   1.000
_cell.length_c   1.000
_cell.angle_alpha   90.00
_cell.angle_beta   90.00
_cell.angle_gamma   90.00
#
_symmetry.space_group_name_H-M   'P 1'
#
loop_
_entity.id
_entity.type
_entity.pdbx_description
1 polymer ?
#
loop_
_entity_poly.entity_id
_entity_poly.type
_entity_poly.pdbx_seq_one_letter_code
_entity_poly.pdbx_strand_id
1 'polypeptide(L)'
;MTDLSVGPPLAGTSYMELFYREIERIGRHIRETQVTGICEAMRVAYECQASGGRIFSHVLVGHFAMFAASPGIPGQPSVLPQRADRDISADYGQMKPGDFLLTNGASLVNPDKGTIPDVGPDEARARGAYTVGITCSYVRFYKTPIGALLPVKMGTSLEQICDRVLDSGCTWSCGVISTPEIPEFKIISSSGLSQFLVYWACTAALSTQVSTEGSDDGAGAAREYLDIALSSFERIREHEFELIDRVARAWTDRVLLFAGSADPPRLLVYGHAQAGAPYEGTQNMFVNDAYETAAGSMIMQPFDLYRTQLKASDMVLIGAISADNSDEIQVAQYAKQIGAMVVAFGPFEGNTGAGTLSDYVDVAIDTHSRDGAGVLDISGFDEPVCPISGLSGNLVLWLLTAQWTYHMVQRNQTPHYWQNYWEVGAIEYDDQAQASFLERGY
;
A
#
# COMPACT_ATOMS: atom_id res chain seq x y z
N MET A 1 -22.78 12.06 6.16
CA MET A 1 -21.76 12.66 7.04
C MET A 1 -20.60 13.04 6.17
N THR A 2 -20.18 14.30 6.22
CA THR A 2 -19.09 14.86 5.42
C THR A 2 -17.79 14.11 5.68
N ASP A 3 -17.15 13.65 4.61
CA ASP A 3 -15.78 13.12 4.65
C ASP A 3 -14.86 14.16 5.31
N LEU A 4 -14.23 13.77 6.43
CA LEU A 4 -13.34 14.63 7.22
C LEU A 4 -11.92 14.68 6.66
N SER A 5 -11.67 14.07 5.49
CA SER A 5 -10.42 14.24 4.75
C SER A 5 -10.05 15.72 4.59
N VAL A 6 -8.75 16.00 4.51
CA VAL A 6 -8.20 17.35 4.31
C VAL A 6 -9.03 18.14 3.29
N GLY A 7 -9.54 19.30 3.73
CA GLY A 7 -10.28 20.23 2.89
C GLY A 7 -9.45 20.74 1.69
N PRO A 8 -10.05 21.54 0.79
CA PRO A 8 -9.34 22.05 -0.38
C PRO A 8 -8.02 22.73 0.03
N PRO A 9 -6.96 22.64 -0.79
CA PRO A 9 -5.63 23.13 -0.43
C PRO A 9 -5.67 24.57 0.08
N LEU A 10 -5.09 24.84 1.25
CA LEU A 10 -4.74 26.20 1.61
C LEU A 10 -3.69 26.69 0.60
N ALA A 11 -3.89 27.89 0.05
CA ALA A 11 -2.98 28.47 -0.95
C ALA A 11 -1.51 28.35 -0.49
N GLY A 12 -0.67 27.73 -1.33
CA GLY A 12 0.77 27.53 -1.05
C GLY A 12 1.14 26.26 -0.29
N THR A 13 0.18 25.42 0.14
CA THR A 13 0.49 24.09 0.72
C THR A 13 0.75 23.09 -0.41
N SER A 14 1.87 22.38 -0.37
CA SER A 14 2.17 21.36 -1.37
C SER A 14 1.33 20.10 -1.16
N TYR A 15 1.10 19.32 -2.23
CA TYR A 15 0.32 18.08 -2.11
C TYR A 15 1.02 17.03 -1.25
N MET A 16 2.36 17.03 -1.20
CA MET A 16 3.12 16.18 -0.28
C MET A 16 2.79 16.46 1.19
N GLU A 17 2.72 17.73 1.60
CA GLU A 17 2.37 18.10 2.97
C GLU A 17 0.91 17.76 3.29
N LEU A 18 -0.01 17.94 2.34
CA LEU A 18 -1.41 17.51 2.51
C LEU A 18 -1.51 15.99 2.67
N PHE A 19 -0.77 15.24 1.85
CA PHE A 19 -0.78 13.78 1.86
C PHE A 19 -0.23 13.25 3.19
N TYR A 20 0.93 13.75 3.60
CA TYR A 20 1.54 13.39 4.87
C TYR A 20 0.59 13.61 6.06
N ARG A 21 -0.04 14.79 6.13
CA ARG A 21 -0.99 15.11 7.22
C ARG A 21 -2.16 14.14 7.27
N GLU A 22 -2.64 13.70 6.12
CA GLU A 22 -3.73 12.72 6.09
C GLU A 22 -3.27 11.33 6.51
N ILE A 23 -2.10 10.87 6.07
CA ILE A 23 -1.54 9.58 6.51
C ILE A 23 -1.25 9.60 8.02
N GLU A 24 -0.70 10.70 8.53
CA GLU A 24 -0.49 10.89 9.98
C GLU A 24 -1.84 10.85 10.73
N ARG A 25 -2.87 11.54 10.22
CA ARG A 25 -4.23 11.52 10.80
C ARG A 25 -4.79 10.10 10.82
N ILE A 26 -4.62 9.32 9.75
CA ILE A 26 -5.05 7.93 9.65
C ILE A 26 -4.32 7.06 10.69
N GLY A 27 -2.99 7.15 10.76
CA GLY A 27 -2.21 6.36 11.73
C GLY A 27 -2.56 6.68 13.18
N ARG A 28 -2.74 7.97 13.50
CA ARG A 28 -3.21 8.41 14.83
C ARG A 28 -4.62 7.90 15.13
N HIS A 29 -5.55 7.96 14.17
CA HIS A 29 -6.90 7.41 14.32
C HIS A 29 -6.88 5.91 14.65
N ILE A 30 -6.08 5.12 13.92
CA ILE A 30 -5.94 3.68 14.18
C ILE A 30 -5.42 3.47 15.61
N ARG A 31 -4.34 4.16 15.96
CA ARG A 31 -3.71 4.06 17.29
C ARG A 31 -4.65 4.44 18.43
N GLU A 32 -5.44 5.48 18.26
CA GLU A 32 -6.31 6.01 19.31
C GLU A 32 -7.62 5.24 19.45
N THR A 33 -8.12 4.64 18.37
CA THR A 33 -9.49 4.11 18.34
C THR A 33 -9.59 2.61 18.09
N GLN A 34 -8.60 1.98 17.46
CA GLN A 34 -8.73 0.60 16.98
C GLN A 34 -8.00 -0.43 17.84
N VAL A 35 -7.05 -0.04 18.70
CA VAL A 35 -6.22 -0.98 19.48
C VAL A 35 -7.05 -1.96 20.29
N THR A 36 -8.12 -1.51 20.98
CA THR A 36 -9.00 -2.40 21.73
C THR A 36 -9.67 -3.43 20.81
N GLY A 37 -10.24 -2.99 19.69
CA GLY A 37 -10.89 -3.88 18.73
C GLY A 37 -9.91 -4.88 18.09
N ILE A 38 -8.67 -4.45 17.85
CA ILE A 38 -7.57 -5.29 17.39
C ILE A 38 -7.27 -6.39 18.42
N CYS A 39 -7.05 -6.03 19.68
CA CYS A 39 -6.69 -6.99 20.73
C CYS A 39 -7.81 -8.00 20.98
N GLU A 40 -9.06 -7.54 21.00
CA GLU A 40 -10.22 -8.42 21.12
C GLU A 40 -10.37 -9.36 19.90
N ALA A 41 -10.06 -8.90 18.68
CA ALA A 41 -10.10 -9.75 17.49
C ALA A 41 -8.99 -10.80 17.54
N MET A 42 -7.77 -10.39 17.91
CA MET A 42 -6.63 -11.29 18.02
C MET A 42 -6.77 -12.27 19.18
N ARG A 43 -7.51 -11.91 20.24
CA ARG A 43 -7.90 -12.83 21.31
C ARG A 43 -8.68 -14.03 20.77
N VAL A 44 -9.65 -13.78 19.88
CA VAL A 44 -10.41 -14.85 19.23
C VAL A 44 -9.49 -15.69 18.33
N ALA A 45 -8.56 -15.07 17.59
CA ALA A 45 -7.58 -15.79 16.77
C ALA A 45 -6.66 -16.70 17.62
N TYR A 46 -6.17 -16.19 18.75
CA TYR A 46 -5.36 -16.93 19.72
C TYR A 46 -6.14 -18.12 20.29
N GLU A 47 -7.38 -17.91 20.76
CA GLU A 47 -8.24 -18.97 21.31
C GLU A 47 -8.60 -20.03 20.26
N CYS A 48 -8.82 -19.60 19.01
CA CYS A 48 -8.96 -20.48 17.84
C CYS A 48 -7.75 -21.40 17.70
N GLN A 49 -6.53 -20.83 17.65
CA GLN A 49 -5.29 -21.60 17.52
C GLN A 49 -5.08 -22.54 18.72
N ALA A 50 -5.28 -22.06 19.94
CA ALA A 50 -5.15 -22.85 21.17
C ALA A 50 -6.12 -24.05 21.23
N SER A 51 -7.28 -23.93 20.59
CA SER A 51 -8.30 -24.98 20.50
C SER A 51 -8.14 -25.90 19.28
N GLY A 52 -7.06 -25.74 18.49
CA GLY A 52 -6.80 -26.53 17.29
C GLY A 52 -7.57 -26.09 16.04
N GLY A 53 -8.16 -24.89 16.06
CA GLY A 53 -8.71 -24.21 14.89
C GLY A 53 -7.60 -23.64 13.99
N ARG A 54 -7.97 -23.21 12.78
CA ARG A 54 -7.05 -22.58 11.82
C ARG A 54 -7.30 -21.09 11.70
N ILE A 55 -6.21 -20.35 11.56
CA ILE A 55 -6.20 -18.92 11.26
C ILE A 55 -5.97 -18.75 9.76
N PHE A 56 -6.81 -17.93 9.12
CA PHE A 56 -6.68 -17.50 7.74
C PHE A 56 -6.51 -15.98 7.68
N SER A 57 -5.66 -15.50 6.76
CA SER A 57 -5.49 -14.07 6.50
C SER A 57 -5.48 -13.76 5.00
N HIS A 58 -6.50 -13.03 4.57
CA HIS A 58 -6.83 -12.69 3.18
C HIS A 58 -6.92 -11.16 3.01
N VAL A 59 -5.91 -10.42 3.43
CA VAL A 59 -5.81 -8.98 3.12
C VAL A 59 -5.24 -8.84 1.70
N LEU A 60 -6.09 -8.98 0.68
CA LEU A 60 -5.69 -9.22 -0.73
C LEU A 60 -6.26 -8.21 -1.72
N VAL A 61 -7.24 -7.42 -1.28
CA VAL A 61 -7.91 -6.41 -2.11
C VAL A 61 -7.21 -5.07 -1.94
N GLY A 62 -7.09 -4.33 -3.05
CA GLY A 62 -6.20 -3.18 -3.14
C GLY A 62 -4.80 -3.59 -3.59
N HIS A 63 -4.14 -2.67 -4.28
CA HIS A 63 -2.71 -2.77 -4.58
C HIS A 63 -1.90 -2.66 -3.27
N PHE A 64 -0.61 -2.98 -3.30
CA PHE A 64 0.28 -3.18 -2.13
C PHE A 64 0.00 -4.46 -1.32
N ALA A 65 -1.29 -4.71 -1.03
CA ALA A 65 -1.72 -5.62 0.02
C ALA A 65 -1.25 -7.08 -0.15
N MET A 66 -1.21 -7.59 -1.38
CA MET A 66 -0.82 -8.98 -1.62
C MET A 66 0.63 -9.29 -1.24
N PHE A 67 1.52 -8.31 -1.35
CA PHE A 67 2.95 -8.56 -1.21
C PHE A 67 3.50 -8.04 0.12
N ALA A 68 2.92 -6.96 0.67
CA ALA A 68 3.43 -6.25 1.85
C ALA A 68 3.48 -7.05 3.16
N ALA A 69 2.85 -8.23 3.22
CA ALA A 69 2.99 -9.20 4.31
C ALA A 69 3.19 -10.63 3.79
N SER A 70 3.73 -10.79 2.58
CA SER A 70 3.99 -12.10 2.01
C SER A 70 4.92 -12.94 2.90
N PRO A 71 4.78 -14.28 2.94
CA PRO A 71 5.53 -15.15 3.87
C PRO A 71 7.06 -15.07 3.80
N GLY A 72 7.62 -14.53 2.72
CA GLY A 72 9.07 -14.39 2.52
C GLY A 72 9.64 -13.04 2.94
N ILE A 73 8.83 -12.12 3.47
CA ILE A 73 9.33 -10.84 3.98
C ILE A 73 10.05 -11.06 5.32
N PRO A 74 11.25 -10.50 5.51
CA PRO A 74 11.91 -10.48 6.82
C PRO A 74 10.99 -10.00 7.95
N GLY A 75 11.01 -10.67 9.11
CA GLY A 75 10.16 -10.33 10.26
C GLY A 75 8.65 -10.55 10.08
N GLN A 76 8.23 -11.36 9.10
CA GLN A 76 6.89 -11.93 9.03
C GLN A 76 6.79 -13.18 9.92
N PRO A 77 6.19 -13.11 11.13
CA PRO A 77 6.13 -14.24 12.06
C PRO A 77 5.17 -15.36 11.65
N SER A 78 4.33 -15.14 10.63
CA SER A 78 3.35 -16.11 10.14
C SER A 78 2.28 -16.54 11.16
N VAL A 79 2.13 -15.81 12.29
CA VAL A 79 0.99 -16.02 13.22
C VAL A 79 -0.35 -15.63 12.59
N LEU A 80 -0.34 -14.66 11.66
CA LEU A 80 -1.42 -14.34 10.74
C LEU A 80 -0.98 -14.72 9.33
N PRO A 81 -1.17 -15.97 8.90
CA PRO A 81 -0.61 -16.47 7.64
C PRO A 81 -1.29 -15.81 6.44
N GLN A 82 -0.67 -14.73 5.95
CA GLN A 82 -1.16 -13.93 4.84
C GLN A 82 -0.93 -14.66 3.51
N ARG A 83 -1.99 -14.76 2.71
CA ARG A 83 -1.89 -15.26 1.33
C ARG A 83 -1.18 -14.22 0.45
N ALA A 84 -0.44 -14.70 -0.54
CA ALA A 84 0.22 -13.88 -1.56
C ALA A 84 -0.29 -14.22 -2.98
N ASP A 85 -1.53 -14.69 -3.07
CA ASP A 85 -2.27 -14.91 -4.31
C ASP A 85 -3.79 -14.85 -4.04
N ARG A 86 -4.58 -14.79 -5.12
CA ARG A 86 -6.05 -14.64 -5.05
C ARG A 86 -6.83 -15.95 -5.22
N ASP A 87 -6.16 -17.09 -5.30
CA ASP A 87 -6.83 -18.41 -5.37
C ASP A 87 -7.25 -18.88 -3.97
N ILE A 88 -8.22 -18.18 -3.39
CA ILE A 88 -8.64 -18.38 -2.01
C ILE A 88 -9.88 -19.27 -1.87
N SER A 89 -10.46 -19.75 -2.97
CA SER A 89 -11.67 -20.60 -2.94
C SER A 89 -11.52 -21.83 -2.06
N ALA A 90 -10.38 -22.50 -2.19
CA ALA A 90 -10.10 -23.71 -1.44
C ALA A 90 -10.00 -23.44 0.07
N ASP A 91 -9.53 -22.26 0.49
CA ASP A 91 -9.45 -21.88 1.90
C ASP A 91 -10.86 -21.74 2.49
N TYR A 92 -11.74 -20.96 1.84
CA TYR A 92 -13.13 -20.78 2.28
C TYR A 92 -13.89 -22.11 2.33
N GLY A 93 -13.70 -22.98 1.33
CA GLY A 93 -14.33 -24.30 1.28
C GLY A 93 -13.96 -25.22 2.45
N GLN A 94 -12.79 -24.99 3.07
CA GLN A 94 -12.30 -25.77 4.19
C GLN A 94 -12.66 -25.17 5.56
N MET A 95 -13.06 -23.91 5.64
CA MET A 95 -13.38 -23.25 6.91
C MET A 95 -14.54 -23.95 7.64
N LYS A 96 -14.49 -23.95 8.97
CA LYS A 96 -15.44 -24.63 9.86
C LYS A 96 -15.59 -23.86 11.19
N PRO A 97 -16.56 -24.23 12.05
CA PRO A 97 -16.68 -23.62 13.37
C PRO A 97 -15.39 -23.74 14.17
N GLY A 98 -14.95 -22.62 14.76
CA GLY A 98 -13.70 -22.52 15.50
C GLY A 98 -12.49 -22.10 14.66
N ASP A 99 -12.64 -21.90 13.34
CA ASP A 99 -11.61 -21.24 12.51
C ASP A 99 -11.78 -19.69 12.57
N PHE A 100 -10.73 -18.96 12.22
CA PHE A 100 -10.67 -17.49 12.22
C PHE A 100 -10.25 -16.96 10.85
N LEU A 101 -10.86 -15.86 10.39
CA LEU A 101 -10.48 -15.16 9.14
C LEU A 101 -10.30 -13.66 9.36
N LEU A 102 -9.12 -13.14 9.01
CA LEU A 102 -8.89 -11.71 8.77
C LEU A 102 -8.96 -11.42 7.26
N THR A 103 -9.74 -10.44 6.82
CA THR A 103 -9.90 -10.11 5.39
C THR A 103 -10.13 -8.62 5.16
N ASN A 104 -9.85 -8.14 3.96
CA ASN A 104 -10.26 -6.81 3.50
C ASN A 104 -11.17 -6.87 2.25
N GLY A 105 -11.59 -8.07 1.87
CA GLY A 105 -12.41 -8.33 0.69
C GLY A 105 -13.86 -8.66 1.02
N ALA A 106 -14.68 -8.72 -0.03
CA ALA A 106 -16.05 -9.23 0.01
C ALA A 106 -16.28 -10.19 -1.17
N SER A 107 -17.23 -11.09 -1.01
CA SER A 107 -17.64 -12.09 -2.01
C SER A 107 -18.35 -11.40 -3.15
N LEU A 108 -17.66 -11.14 -4.26
CA LEU A 108 -18.27 -10.51 -5.43
C LEU A 108 -17.59 -10.94 -6.73
N VAL A 109 -18.43 -11.30 -7.71
CA VAL A 109 -18.05 -11.56 -9.09
C VAL A 109 -17.48 -10.27 -9.70
N ASN A 110 -16.28 -10.32 -10.25
CA ASN A 110 -15.82 -9.34 -11.22
C ASN A 110 -16.34 -9.77 -12.60
N PRO A 111 -17.33 -9.08 -13.17
CA PRO A 111 -17.94 -9.48 -14.44
C PRO A 111 -16.96 -9.39 -15.63
N ASP A 112 -15.92 -8.55 -15.54
CA ASP A 112 -15.05 -8.23 -16.67
C ASP A 112 -13.70 -8.96 -16.61
N LYS A 113 -13.18 -9.29 -15.42
CA LYS A 113 -11.86 -9.93 -15.26
C LYS A 113 -11.87 -11.46 -15.21
N GLY A 114 -13.02 -12.12 -15.32
CA GLY A 114 -13.11 -13.59 -15.34
C GLY A 114 -12.60 -14.25 -14.05
N THR A 115 -13.52 -14.72 -13.21
CA THR A 115 -13.25 -15.48 -11.97
C THR A 115 -12.36 -14.76 -10.94
N ILE A 116 -12.96 -13.87 -10.15
CA ILE A 116 -12.67 -13.84 -8.70
C ILE A 116 -13.68 -14.81 -8.09
N PRO A 117 -13.30 -15.68 -7.14
CA PRO A 117 -14.22 -16.63 -6.56
C PRO A 117 -15.51 -15.97 -6.06
N ASP A 118 -16.61 -16.69 -6.24
CA ASP A 118 -17.95 -16.42 -5.68
C ASP A 118 -17.98 -16.45 -4.13
N VAL A 119 -16.82 -16.54 -3.49
CA VAL A 119 -16.65 -16.84 -2.07
C VAL A 119 -15.89 -15.73 -1.37
N GLY A 120 -16.30 -15.43 -0.15
CA GLY A 120 -15.69 -14.41 0.68
C GLY A 120 -16.23 -14.51 2.09
N PRO A 121 -16.12 -13.45 2.91
CA PRO A 121 -16.36 -13.55 4.35
C PRO A 121 -17.78 -13.99 4.73
N ASP A 122 -18.79 -13.80 3.88
CA ASP A 122 -20.13 -14.31 4.12
C ASP A 122 -20.20 -15.84 4.13
N GLU A 123 -19.46 -16.52 3.26
CA GLU A 123 -19.34 -17.98 3.24
C GLU A 123 -18.55 -18.48 4.46
N ALA A 124 -17.43 -17.83 4.78
CA ALA A 124 -16.66 -18.16 5.99
C ALA A 124 -17.56 -18.09 7.23
N ARG A 125 -18.33 -17.02 7.33
CA ARG A 125 -19.29 -16.80 8.43
C ARG A 125 -20.42 -17.82 8.42
N ALA A 126 -20.98 -18.14 7.25
CA ALA A 126 -22.03 -19.16 7.11
C ALA A 126 -21.54 -20.57 7.53
N ARG A 127 -20.23 -20.83 7.40
CA ARG A 127 -19.56 -22.05 7.87
C ARG A 127 -19.20 -22.00 9.36
N GLY A 128 -19.42 -20.88 10.04
CA GLY A 128 -19.18 -20.69 11.47
C GLY A 128 -17.76 -20.26 11.84
N ALA A 129 -16.93 -19.87 10.87
CA ALA A 129 -15.66 -19.20 11.17
C ALA A 129 -15.93 -17.78 11.69
N TYR A 130 -15.10 -17.32 12.62
CA TYR A 130 -15.17 -15.93 13.10
C TYR A 130 -14.47 -15.00 12.11
N THR A 131 -15.19 -14.02 11.58
CA THR A 131 -14.69 -13.16 10.49
C THR A 131 -14.42 -11.72 10.94
N VAL A 132 -13.23 -11.22 10.62
CA VAL A 132 -12.79 -9.85 10.92
C VAL A 132 -12.45 -9.14 9.61
N GLY A 133 -13.19 -8.08 9.31
CA GLY A 133 -12.97 -7.21 8.15
C GLY A 133 -12.06 -6.04 8.48
N ILE A 134 -11.17 -5.66 7.56
CA ILE A 134 -10.45 -4.37 7.56
C ILE A 134 -11.08 -3.49 6.49
N THR A 135 -11.47 -2.26 6.83
CA THR A 135 -12.07 -1.35 5.84
C THR A 135 -11.13 -1.10 4.66
N CYS A 136 -11.71 -1.03 3.46
CA CYS A 136 -11.01 -0.94 2.18
C CYS A 136 -11.85 -0.13 1.18
N SER A 137 -11.23 0.67 0.31
CA SER A 137 -11.90 1.47 -0.73
C SER A 137 -12.60 0.65 -1.82
N TYR A 138 -12.32 -0.66 -1.91
CA TYR A 138 -12.84 -1.55 -2.94
C TYR A 138 -14.07 -2.35 -2.49
N VAL A 139 -14.47 -2.22 -1.23
CA VAL A 139 -15.62 -2.89 -0.63
C VAL A 139 -16.46 -1.84 0.06
N ARG A 140 -17.79 -1.96 0.02
CA ARG A 140 -18.66 -1.04 0.76
C ARG A 140 -18.44 -1.18 2.27
N PHE A 141 -18.34 -0.06 2.96
CA PHE A 141 -18.33 0.04 4.42
C PHE A 141 -19.07 1.31 4.87
N TYR A 142 -19.12 1.57 6.16
CA TYR A 142 -19.93 2.65 6.73
C TYR A 142 -19.62 4.06 6.20
N LYS A 143 -18.42 4.31 5.66
CA LYS A 143 -18.05 5.61 5.03
C LYS A 143 -18.40 5.69 3.55
N THR A 144 -18.78 4.59 2.90
CA THR A 144 -19.10 4.57 1.46
C THR A 144 -20.44 5.28 1.20
N PRO A 145 -20.47 6.38 0.40
CA PRO A 145 -21.71 7.05 0.07
C PRO A 145 -22.65 6.16 -0.76
N ILE A 146 -23.96 6.40 -0.63
CA ILE A 146 -24.96 5.70 -1.44
C ILE A 146 -24.74 6.04 -2.92
N GLY A 147 -24.63 5.00 -3.76
CA GLY A 147 -24.44 5.15 -5.21
C GLY A 147 -23.01 5.53 -5.62
N ALA A 148 -22.05 5.54 -4.69
CA ALA A 148 -20.65 5.84 -5.01
C ALA A 148 -19.96 4.72 -5.79
N LEU A 149 -20.30 3.46 -5.49
CA LEU A 149 -19.76 2.29 -6.17
C LEU A 149 -20.79 1.66 -7.12
N LEU A 150 -20.32 0.84 -8.05
CA LEU A 150 -21.15 0.03 -8.94
C LEU A 150 -22.20 -0.77 -8.16
N PRO A 151 -23.40 -1.04 -8.72
CA PRO A 151 -24.48 -1.73 -8.02
C PRO A 151 -24.06 -3.06 -7.37
N VAL A 152 -23.20 -3.83 -8.05
CA VAL A 152 -22.65 -5.10 -7.53
C VAL A 152 -21.83 -4.90 -6.24
N LYS A 153 -21.14 -3.78 -6.09
CA LYS A 153 -20.34 -3.42 -4.90
C LYS A 153 -21.17 -2.76 -3.82
N MET A 154 -22.36 -2.27 -4.14
CA MET A 154 -23.25 -1.62 -3.18
C MET A 154 -24.18 -2.59 -2.46
N GLY A 155 -24.34 -3.83 -2.93
CA GLY A 155 -25.29 -4.80 -2.36
C GLY A 155 -24.99 -5.21 -0.91
N THR A 156 -23.71 -5.26 -0.54
CA THR A 156 -23.26 -5.84 0.73
C THR A 156 -22.09 -5.03 1.30
N SER A 157 -22.14 -4.72 2.59
CA SER A 157 -21.05 -4.04 3.31
C SER A 157 -20.23 -4.98 4.19
N LEU A 158 -18.99 -4.59 4.54
CA LEU A 158 -18.15 -5.34 5.47
C LEU A 158 -18.84 -5.61 6.80
N GLU A 159 -19.60 -4.64 7.33
CA GLU A 159 -20.33 -4.77 8.59
C GLU A 159 -21.46 -5.81 8.52
N GLN A 160 -21.95 -6.14 7.32
CA GLN A 160 -22.98 -7.16 7.14
C GLN A 160 -22.38 -8.57 7.07
N ILE A 161 -21.15 -8.72 6.58
CA ILE A 161 -20.51 -10.01 6.28
C ILE A 161 -19.40 -10.41 7.24
N CYS A 162 -18.93 -9.47 8.07
CA CYS A 162 -17.95 -9.75 9.11
C CYS A 162 -18.60 -9.73 10.50
N ASP A 163 -18.10 -10.55 11.43
CA ASP A 163 -18.49 -10.49 12.84
C ASP A 163 -17.92 -9.24 13.54
N ARG A 164 -16.78 -8.74 13.05
CA ARG A 164 -16.17 -7.47 13.46
C ARG A 164 -15.57 -6.75 12.27
N VAL A 165 -15.57 -5.41 12.31
CA VAL A 165 -14.86 -4.56 11.35
C VAL A 165 -13.87 -3.68 12.10
N LEU A 166 -12.62 -3.67 11.64
CA LEU A 166 -11.55 -2.77 12.05
C LEU A 166 -11.46 -1.63 11.03
N ASP A 167 -11.59 -0.40 11.50
CA ASP A 167 -11.52 0.79 10.65
C ASP A 167 -10.06 1.17 10.40
N SER A 168 -9.57 0.90 9.19
CA SER A 168 -8.25 1.32 8.72
C SER A 168 -8.11 2.83 8.55
N GLY A 169 -9.19 3.60 8.68
CA GLY A 169 -9.16 5.04 8.42
C GLY A 169 -9.12 5.38 6.93
N CYS A 170 -9.10 4.38 6.04
CA CYS A 170 -9.10 4.59 4.59
C CYS A 170 -10.29 5.42 4.13
N THR A 171 -10.10 6.20 3.07
CA THR A 171 -11.20 6.83 2.35
C THR A 171 -11.92 5.79 1.49
N TRP A 172 -13.20 6.03 1.19
CA TRP A 172 -13.93 5.13 0.28
C TRP A 172 -13.43 5.26 -1.17
N SER A 173 -12.86 6.41 -1.54
CA SER A 173 -12.40 6.73 -2.90
C SER A 173 -10.92 6.38 -3.16
N CYS A 174 -10.28 5.62 -2.26
CA CYS A 174 -8.85 5.28 -2.27
C CYS A 174 -7.89 6.46 -2.02
N GLY A 175 -8.03 7.55 -2.78
CA GLY A 175 -7.18 8.72 -2.67
C GLY A 175 -7.61 9.71 -1.60
N VAL A 176 -6.72 10.67 -1.31
CA VAL A 176 -6.88 11.62 -0.21
C VAL A 176 -6.68 13.09 -0.58
N ILE A 177 -6.13 13.38 -1.76
CA ILE A 177 -5.88 14.74 -2.22
C ILE A 177 -6.96 15.19 -3.20
N SER A 178 -7.67 16.26 -2.85
CA SER A 178 -8.59 16.95 -3.74
C SER A 178 -7.85 18.03 -4.54
N THR A 179 -8.05 18.06 -5.86
CA THR A 179 -7.46 19.04 -6.79
C THR A 179 -8.56 19.59 -7.73
N PRO A 180 -8.66 20.91 -7.94
CA PRO A 180 -9.62 21.48 -8.89
C PRO A 180 -9.48 20.96 -10.32
N GLU A 181 -8.28 20.52 -10.69
CA GLU A 181 -7.94 20.01 -12.01
C GLU A 181 -8.47 18.59 -12.28
N ILE A 182 -8.77 17.82 -11.22
CA ILE A 182 -9.41 16.49 -11.29
C ILE A 182 -10.53 16.46 -10.24
N PRO A 183 -11.69 17.08 -10.52
CA PRO A 183 -12.77 17.22 -9.55
C PRO A 183 -13.56 15.92 -9.30
N GLU A 184 -13.40 14.90 -10.13
CA GLU A 184 -14.20 13.68 -10.12
C GLU A 184 -13.92 12.80 -8.89
N PHE A 185 -12.67 12.73 -8.44
CA PHE A 185 -12.24 11.91 -7.30
C PHE A 185 -10.98 12.49 -6.67
N LYS A 186 -10.56 11.90 -5.54
CA LYS A 186 -9.32 12.27 -4.86
C LYS A 186 -8.16 11.44 -5.38
N ILE A 187 -7.05 12.10 -5.67
CA ILE A 187 -5.81 11.46 -6.13
C ILE A 187 -4.89 11.11 -4.95
N ILE A 188 -3.82 10.36 -5.26
CA ILE A 188 -2.80 9.85 -4.32
C ILE A 188 -3.40 8.82 -3.35
N SER A 189 -3.16 7.54 -3.63
CA SER A 189 -3.70 6.42 -2.84
C SER A 189 -3.22 6.45 -1.39
N SER A 190 -4.12 6.08 -0.48
CA SER A 190 -3.82 5.85 0.94
C SER A 190 -4.11 4.41 1.39
N SER A 191 -4.69 3.59 0.51
CA SER A 191 -5.29 2.30 0.87
C SER A 191 -4.24 1.33 1.45
N GLY A 192 -3.13 1.10 0.75
CA GLY A 192 -2.04 0.23 1.18
C GLY A 192 -1.52 0.60 2.59
N LEU A 193 -1.16 1.88 2.80
CA LEU A 193 -0.69 2.39 4.09
C LEU A 193 -1.71 2.16 5.22
N SER A 194 -2.96 2.56 4.99
CA SER A 194 -4.03 2.50 5.98
C SER A 194 -4.32 1.07 6.44
N GLN A 195 -4.38 0.11 5.52
CA GLN A 195 -4.71 -1.27 5.81
C GLN A 195 -3.55 -1.99 6.52
N PHE A 196 -2.30 -1.70 6.13
CA PHE A 196 -1.13 -2.39 6.68
C PHE A 196 -0.69 -1.88 8.04
N LEU A 197 -1.05 -0.64 8.41
CA LEU A 197 -0.99 -0.20 9.80
C LEU A 197 -1.87 -1.09 10.71
N VAL A 198 -3.08 -1.46 10.27
CA VAL A 198 -3.97 -2.36 11.02
C VAL A 198 -3.43 -3.79 11.01
N TYR A 199 -3.07 -4.32 9.83
CA TYR A 199 -2.59 -5.71 9.71
C TYR A 199 -1.38 -6.00 10.61
N TRP A 200 -0.38 -5.12 10.60
CA TRP A 200 0.82 -5.34 11.40
C TRP A 200 0.57 -5.07 12.90
N ALA A 201 -0.34 -4.17 13.27
CA ALA A 201 -0.80 -4.04 14.65
C ALA A 201 -1.55 -5.29 15.13
N CYS A 202 -2.35 -5.94 14.28
CA CYS A 202 -2.94 -7.25 14.56
C CYS A 202 -1.85 -8.32 14.74
N THR A 203 -0.84 -8.34 13.87
CA THR A 203 0.28 -9.29 13.95
C THR A 203 1.08 -9.12 15.23
N ALA A 204 1.35 -7.87 15.63
CA ALA A 204 2.01 -7.54 16.90
C ALA A 204 1.21 -8.06 18.10
N ALA A 205 -0.09 -7.74 18.16
CA ALA A 205 -0.97 -8.19 19.24
C ALA A 205 -1.04 -9.73 19.32
N LEU A 206 -1.23 -10.41 18.20
CA LEU A 206 -1.30 -11.87 18.18
C LEU A 206 0.04 -12.52 18.56
N SER A 207 1.16 -11.98 18.07
CA SER A 207 2.49 -12.49 18.41
C SER A 207 2.75 -12.41 19.92
N THR A 208 2.37 -11.31 20.57
CA THR A 208 2.45 -11.18 22.04
C THR A 208 1.53 -12.17 22.76
N GLN A 209 0.29 -12.34 22.29
CA GLN A 209 -0.63 -13.31 22.88
C GLN A 209 -0.08 -14.74 22.77
N VAL A 210 0.49 -15.13 21.62
CA VAL A 210 1.13 -16.43 21.44
C VAL A 210 2.33 -16.59 22.37
N SER A 211 3.22 -15.58 22.42
CA SER A 211 4.43 -15.56 23.25
C SER A 211 4.15 -15.71 24.76
N THR A 212 3.04 -15.12 25.21
CA THR A 212 2.66 -15.05 26.63
C THR A 212 1.58 -16.06 27.03
N GLU A 213 1.26 -17.00 26.15
CA GLU A 213 0.18 -17.98 26.36
C GLU A 213 -1.16 -17.30 26.72
N GLY A 214 -1.41 -16.14 26.12
CA GLY A 214 -2.61 -15.34 26.28
C GLY A 214 -2.71 -14.58 27.61
N SER A 215 -1.65 -14.56 28.44
CA SER A 215 -1.66 -13.77 29.68
C SER A 215 -1.57 -12.26 29.45
N ASP A 216 -0.99 -11.85 28.33
CA ASP A 216 -1.02 -10.47 27.82
C ASP A 216 -2.08 -10.36 26.68
N ASP A 217 -2.73 -9.22 26.54
CA ASP A 217 -3.70 -8.96 25.46
C ASP A 217 -3.08 -8.42 24.16
N GLY A 218 -1.80 -8.07 24.19
CA GLY A 218 -1.05 -7.55 23.04
C GLY A 218 -1.24 -6.06 22.79
N ALA A 219 -1.95 -5.33 23.66
CA ALA A 219 -2.23 -3.91 23.47
C ALA A 219 -0.98 -3.02 23.60
N GLY A 220 0.03 -3.48 24.35
CA GLY A 220 1.34 -2.83 24.42
C GLY A 220 2.05 -2.89 23.06
N ALA A 221 2.24 -4.09 22.53
CA ALA A 221 2.92 -4.33 21.26
C ALA A 221 2.21 -3.67 20.06
N ALA A 222 0.88 -3.72 20.00
CA ALA A 222 0.13 -3.04 18.94
C ALA A 222 0.32 -1.51 18.97
N ARG A 223 0.36 -0.88 20.15
CA ARG A 223 0.64 0.56 20.27
C ARG A 223 2.07 0.89 19.93
N GLU A 224 3.02 0.10 20.42
CA GLU A 224 4.44 0.28 20.15
C GLU A 224 4.73 0.20 18.65
N TYR A 225 4.18 -0.78 17.94
CA TYR A 225 4.27 -0.87 16.49
C TYR A 225 3.78 0.41 15.79
N LEU A 226 2.58 0.88 16.15
CA LEU A 226 1.99 2.08 15.55
C LEU A 226 2.79 3.35 15.88
N ASP A 227 3.34 3.43 17.10
CA ASP A 227 4.22 4.54 17.53
C ASP A 227 5.53 4.56 16.72
N ILE A 228 6.14 3.40 16.53
CA ILE A 228 7.36 3.26 15.72
C ILE A 228 7.10 3.63 14.26
N ALA A 229 6.00 3.14 13.67
CA ALA A 229 5.62 3.48 12.30
C ALA A 229 5.39 5.00 12.13
N LEU A 230 4.65 5.63 13.04
CA LEU A 230 4.41 7.08 13.02
C LEU A 230 5.71 7.88 13.24
N SER A 231 6.61 7.42 14.10
CA SER A 231 7.92 8.05 14.29
C SER A 231 8.78 7.97 13.04
N SER A 232 8.77 6.83 12.33
CA SER A 232 9.44 6.68 11.04
C SER A 232 8.89 7.67 10.00
N PHE A 233 7.57 7.84 9.94
CA PHE A 233 6.92 8.83 9.07
C PHE A 233 7.34 10.26 9.40
N GLU A 234 7.38 10.61 10.69
CA GLU A 234 7.83 11.92 11.16
C GLU A 234 9.29 12.19 10.76
N ARG A 235 10.18 11.20 10.89
CA ARG A 235 11.58 11.33 10.44
C ARG A 235 11.70 11.56 8.94
N ILE A 236 10.92 10.84 8.11
CA ILE A 236 10.85 11.11 6.66
C ILE A 236 10.44 12.56 6.42
N ARG A 237 9.45 13.06 7.15
CA ARG A 237 9.03 14.46 7.02
C ARG A 237 10.13 15.45 7.41
N GLU A 238 10.82 15.20 8.53
CA GLU A 238 11.84 16.09 9.05
C GLU A 238 13.13 16.12 8.20
N HIS A 239 13.47 15.02 7.56
CA HIS A 239 14.78 14.84 6.92
C HIS A 239 14.72 14.72 5.40
N GLU A 240 13.65 14.17 4.83
CA GLU A 240 13.62 13.77 3.42
C GLU A 240 12.76 14.69 2.55
N PHE A 241 11.89 15.52 3.11
CA PHE A 241 10.97 16.37 2.33
C PHE A 241 11.65 17.31 1.34
N GLU A 242 12.77 17.92 1.73
CA GLU A 242 13.53 18.77 0.80
C GLU A 242 14.13 17.97 -0.35
N LEU A 243 14.57 16.73 -0.09
CA LEU A 243 15.12 15.84 -1.11
C LEU A 243 14.01 15.36 -2.05
N ILE A 244 12.86 14.98 -1.50
CA ILE A 244 11.65 14.60 -2.25
C ILE A 244 11.18 15.75 -3.15
N ASP A 245 11.16 17.01 -2.66
CA ASP A 245 10.83 18.18 -3.50
C ASP A 245 11.79 18.32 -4.69
N ARG A 246 13.10 18.17 -4.45
CA ARG A 246 14.11 18.25 -5.51
C ARG A 246 13.94 17.16 -6.55
N VAL A 247 13.72 15.92 -6.12
CA VAL A 247 13.49 14.78 -7.03
C VAL A 247 12.22 15.00 -7.85
N ALA A 248 11.11 15.31 -7.19
CA ALA A 248 9.84 15.55 -7.84
C ALA A 248 9.91 16.68 -8.88
N ARG A 249 10.62 17.77 -8.55
CA ARG A 249 10.89 18.87 -9.49
C ARG A 249 11.70 18.41 -10.69
N ALA A 250 12.76 17.63 -10.48
CA ALA A 250 13.59 17.10 -11.56
C ALA A 250 12.81 16.14 -12.47
N TRP A 251 11.89 15.35 -11.91
CA TRP A 251 10.96 14.53 -12.69
C TRP A 251 10.02 15.39 -13.53
N THR A 252 9.41 16.43 -12.92
CA THR A 252 8.56 17.37 -13.66
C THR A 252 9.31 18.04 -14.80
N ASP A 253 10.51 18.58 -14.56
CA ASP A 253 11.29 19.26 -15.59
C ASP A 253 11.65 18.30 -16.73
N ARG A 254 11.95 17.03 -16.41
CA ARG A 254 12.23 15.99 -17.41
C ARG A 254 10.98 15.63 -18.21
N VAL A 255 9.83 15.41 -17.58
CA VAL A 255 8.56 15.14 -18.28
C VAL A 255 8.21 16.27 -19.25
N LEU A 256 8.28 17.51 -18.78
CA LEU A 256 7.89 18.68 -19.58
C LEU A 256 8.87 19.02 -20.69
N LEU A 257 10.16 18.70 -20.54
CA LEU A 257 11.15 18.85 -21.61
C LEU A 257 10.79 18.04 -22.86
N PHE A 258 10.09 16.92 -22.69
CA PHE A 258 9.69 16.00 -23.76
C PHE A 258 8.18 15.96 -23.99
N ALA A 259 7.43 16.95 -23.47
CA ALA A 259 5.98 17.01 -23.67
C ALA A 259 5.61 17.06 -25.16
N GLY A 260 4.72 16.17 -25.60
CA GLY A 260 4.32 16.04 -27.01
C GLY A 260 5.39 15.41 -27.93
N SER A 261 6.49 14.91 -27.37
CA SER A 261 7.44 14.07 -28.10
C SER A 261 6.76 12.77 -28.54
N ALA A 262 7.15 12.24 -29.70
CA ALA A 262 6.74 10.90 -30.14
C ALA A 262 7.27 9.78 -29.22
N ASP A 263 8.23 10.09 -28.35
CA ASP A 263 8.85 9.15 -27.43
C ASP A 263 9.08 9.79 -26.03
N PRO A 264 8.00 10.04 -25.26
CA PRO A 264 8.06 10.75 -23.97
C PRO A 264 8.74 9.89 -22.89
N PRO A 265 9.36 10.51 -21.87
CA PRO A 265 10.04 9.80 -20.79
C PRO A 265 9.04 9.03 -19.93
N ARG A 266 9.46 7.87 -19.42
CA ARG A 266 8.67 7.05 -18.51
C ARG A 266 9.16 7.18 -17.08
N LEU A 267 8.27 7.00 -16.12
CA LEU A 267 8.62 6.74 -14.72
C LEU A 267 8.51 5.24 -14.47
N LEU A 268 9.64 4.56 -14.49
CA LEU A 268 9.74 3.11 -14.35
C LEU A 268 9.99 2.72 -12.90
N VAL A 269 9.12 1.92 -12.32
CA VAL A 269 9.21 1.49 -10.92
C VAL A 269 9.73 0.05 -10.85
N TYR A 270 10.69 -0.19 -9.97
CA TYR A 270 11.28 -1.50 -9.72
C TYR A 270 11.39 -1.78 -8.21
N GLY A 271 11.41 -3.05 -7.86
CA GLY A 271 11.78 -3.55 -6.55
C GLY A 271 11.95 -5.07 -6.62
N HIS A 272 12.71 -5.66 -5.70
CA HIS A 272 12.95 -7.10 -5.71
C HIS A 272 11.62 -7.89 -5.59
N ALA A 273 11.50 -8.96 -6.38
CA ALA A 273 10.30 -9.79 -6.40
C ALA A 273 10.13 -10.54 -5.07
N GLN A 274 8.89 -10.60 -4.59
CA GLN A 274 8.50 -11.22 -3.34
C GLN A 274 7.78 -12.54 -3.60
N ALA A 275 7.71 -13.41 -2.60
CA ALA A 275 7.04 -14.69 -2.73
C ALA A 275 5.52 -14.49 -2.97
N GLY A 276 4.98 -15.12 -4.01
CA GLY A 276 3.55 -15.03 -4.35
C GLY A 276 3.28 -15.21 -5.83
N ALA A 277 2.01 -15.31 -6.20
CA ALA A 277 1.61 -15.28 -7.61
C ALA A 277 1.72 -13.84 -8.13
N PRO A 278 2.17 -13.63 -9.39
CA PRO A 278 2.14 -12.31 -9.99
C PRO A 278 0.72 -11.74 -10.00
N TYR A 279 0.61 -10.45 -9.70
CA TYR A 279 -0.64 -9.71 -9.84
C TYR A 279 -0.42 -8.53 -10.79
N GLU A 280 -1.21 -8.50 -11.86
CA GLU A 280 -1.08 -7.53 -12.96
C GLU A 280 0.37 -7.48 -13.49
N GLY A 281 1.02 -8.66 -13.56
CA GLY A 281 2.39 -8.83 -14.04
C GLY A 281 3.49 -8.45 -13.04
N THR A 282 3.15 -8.10 -11.80
CA THR A 282 4.09 -7.64 -10.78
C THR A 282 4.17 -8.61 -9.59
N GLN A 283 5.32 -8.68 -8.92
CA GLN A 283 5.55 -9.48 -7.70
C GLN A 283 6.20 -8.65 -6.58
N ASN A 284 6.13 -7.32 -6.63
CA ASN A 284 6.74 -6.44 -5.63
C ASN A 284 5.69 -5.47 -5.10
N MET A 285 5.66 -5.24 -3.79
CA MET A 285 4.67 -4.37 -3.15
C MET A 285 4.65 -2.94 -3.70
N PHE A 286 5.81 -2.34 -4.02
CA PHE A 286 5.90 -0.96 -4.47
C PHE A 286 5.57 -0.83 -5.95
N VAL A 287 6.04 -1.77 -6.78
CA VAL A 287 5.66 -1.81 -8.20
C VAL A 287 4.15 -2.04 -8.31
N ASN A 288 3.61 -2.92 -7.46
CA ASN A 288 2.18 -3.15 -7.42
C ASN A 288 1.43 -1.90 -6.98
N ASP A 289 1.83 -1.19 -5.91
CA ASP A 289 1.10 0.01 -5.50
C ASP A 289 1.29 1.21 -6.45
N ALA A 290 2.33 1.21 -7.28
CA ALA A 290 2.55 2.24 -8.28
C ALA A 290 1.76 2.04 -9.59
N TYR A 291 1.58 0.79 -10.02
CA TYR A 291 1.07 0.47 -11.35
C TYR A 291 -0.43 0.13 -11.35
N GLU A 292 -1.22 0.87 -12.16
CA GLU A 292 -2.67 0.70 -12.32
C GLU A 292 -3.49 0.76 -11.01
N THR A 293 -2.90 1.32 -9.95
CA THR A 293 -3.57 1.51 -8.66
C THR A 293 -4.62 2.60 -8.74
N ALA A 294 -5.76 2.38 -8.08
CA ALA A 294 -6.79 3.40 -7.90
C ALA A 294 -6.22 4.65 -7.22
N ALA A 295 -6.53 5.83 -7.75
CA ALA A 295 -5.93 7.11 -7.36
C ALA A 295 -4.40 7.20 -7.60
N GLY A 296 -3.84 6.29 -8.38
CA GLY A 296 -2.45 6.29 -8.84
C GLY A 296 -2.25 7.02 -10.16
N SER A 297 -1.07 7.60 -10.37
CA SER A 297 -0.76 8.29 -11.61
C SER A 297 -0.46 7.30 -12.75
N MET A 298 -0.97 7.58 -13.95
CA MET A 298 -0.77 6.74 -15.14
C MET A 298 0.69 6.69 -15.62
N ILE A 299 1.54 7.65 -15.23
CA ILE A 299 2.94 7.71 -15.67
C ILE A 299 3.81 6.59 -15.08
N MET A 300 3.40 6.03 -13.93
CA MET A 300 4.14 4.97 -13.25
C MET A 300 3.94 3.64 -13.97
N GLN A 301 5.04 3.03 -14.37
CA GLN A 301 5.04 1.81 -15.18
C GLN A 301 6.05 0.80 -14.61
N PRO A 302 5.81 -0.52 -14.70
CA PRO A 302 6.76 -1.51 -14.22
C PRO A 302 8.04 -1.50 -15.06
N PHE A 303 9.20 -1.41 -14.41
CA PHE A 303 10.49 -1.42 -15.09
C PHE A 303 10.69 -2.65 -15.99
N ASP A 304 10.27 -3.84 -15.53
CA ASP A 304 10.49 -5.08 -16.25
C ASP A 304 9.78 -5.15 -17.61
N LEU A 305 8.65 -4.46 -17.78
CA LEU A 305 7.95 -4.36 -19.06
C LEU A 305 8.72 -3.55 -20.10
N TYR A 306 9.57 -2.62 -19.65
CA TYR A 306 10.27 -1.66 -20.50
C TYR A 306 11.79 -1.77 -20.43
N ARG A 307 12.35 -2.75 -19.70
CA ARG A 307 13.80 -2.91 -19.49
C ARG A 307 14.62 -2.91 -20.78
N THR A 308 14.11 -3.56 -21.83
CA THR A 308 14.78 -3.65 -23.15
C THR A 308 14.62 -2.40 -24.01
N GLN A 309 13.77 -1.47 -23.59
CA GLN A 309 13.47 -0.21 -24.26
C GLN A 309 13.95 0.99 -23.44
N LEU A 310 14.64 0.77 -22.31
CA LEU A 310 15.11 1.82 -21.41
C LEU A 310 15.95 2.85 -22.16
N LYS A 311 15.72 4.13 -21.88
CA LYS A 311 16.41 5.25 -22.52
C LYS A 311 16.88 6.29 -21.51
N ALA A 312 17.84 7.11 -21.91
CA ALA A 312 18.45 8.14 -21.06
C ALA A 312 17.45 9.20 -20.56
N SER A 313 16.33 9.40 -21.26
CA SER A 313 15.28 10.31 -20.82
C SER A 313 14.35 9.70 -19.77
N ASP A 314 14.40 8.39 -19.52
CA ASP A 314 13.56 7.77 -18.50
C ASP A 314 14.02 8.11 -17.08
N MET A 315 13.10 7.90 -16.14
CA MET A 315 13.32 7.93 -14.70
C MET A 315 13.08 6.52 -14.17
N VAL A 316 13.99 6.04 -13.33
CA VAL A 316 13.88 4.73 -12.67
C VAL A 316 13.78 4.96 -11.16
N LEU A 317 12.69 4.50 -10.56
CA LEU A 317 12.45 4.53 -9.13
C LEU A 317 12.58 3.10 -8.58
N ILE A 318 13.51 2.89 -7.65
CA ILE A 318 13.75 1.60 -7.01
C ILE A 318 13.24 1.66 -5.57
N GLY A 319 12.22 0.87 -5.26
CA GLY A 319 11.72 0.70 -3.91
C GLY A 319 12.33 -0.53 -3.26
N ALA A 320 13.10 -0.31 -2.19
CA ALA A 320 13.86 -1.33 -1.50
C ALA A 320 13.39 -1.51 -0.06
N ILE A 321 13.31 -2.77 0.40
CA ILE A 321 13.11 -3.10 1.83
C ILE A 321 14.42 -3.48 2.53
N SER A 322 15.52 -3.53 1.79
CA SER A 322 16.88 -3.82 2.27
C SER A 322 17.88 -2.96 1.49
N ALA A 323 18.99 -2.54 2.11
CA ALA A 323 19.93 -1.63 1.45
C ALA A 323 20.84 -2.30 0.40
N ASP A 324 20.94 -3.63 0.37
CA ASP A 324 21.99 -4.39 -0.31
C ASP A 324 21.48 -5.51 -1.22
N ASN A 325 20.20 -5.46 -1.63
CA ASN A 325 19.64 -6.46 -2.53
C ASN A 325 20.34 -6.42 -3.90
N SER A 326 20.86 -7.58 -4.34
CA SER A 326 21.66 -7.66 -5.56
C SER A 326 20.89 -7.36 -6.85
N ASP A 327 19.59 -7.63 -6.89
CA ASP A 327 18.77 -7.41 -8.10
C ASP A 327 18.50 -5.92 -8.28
N GLU A 328 18.17 -5.24 -7.19
CA GLU A 328 17.98 -3.78 -7.14
C GLU A 328 19.27 -3.04 -7.52
N ILE A 329 20.41 -3.48 -7.00
CA ILE A 329 21.73 -2.92 -7.37
C ILE A 329 22.01 -3.12 -8.87
N GLN A 330 21.73 -4.31 -9.43
CA GLN A 330 21.94 -4.58 -10.85
C GLN A 330 21.06 -3.69 -11.74
N VAL A 331 19.80 -3.47 -11.36
CA VAL A 331 18.89 -2.56 -12.07
C VAL A 331 19.40 -1.12 -12.01
N ALA A 332 19.84 -0.65 -10.84
CA ALA A 332 20.42 0.68 -10.67
C ALA A 332 21.64 0.88 -11.58
N GLN A 333 22.58 -0.05 -11.56
CA GLN A 333 23.79 -0.01 -12.40
C GLN A 333 23.45 0.00 -13.90
N TYR A 334 22.52 -0.85 -14.34
CA TYR A 334 22.10 -0.90 -15.73
C TYR A 334 21.44 0.42 -16.16
N ALA A 335 20.52 0.96 -15.35
CA ALA A 335 19.84 2.21 -15.67
C ALA A 335 20.82 3.40 -15.73
N LYS A 336 21.78 3.45 -14.80
CA LYS A 336 22.88 4.43 -14.83
C LYS A 336 23.75 4.33 -16.08
N GLN A 337 24.07 3.11 -16.53
CA GLN A 337 24.85 2.89 -17.76
C GLN A 337 24.12 3.41 -19.01
N ILE A 338 22.79 3.28 -19.05
CA ILE A 338 21.95 3.83 -20.12
C ILE A 338 21.83 5.37 -20.03
N GLY A 339 22.09 5.94 -18.86
CA GLY A 339 22.00 7.38 -18.60
C GLY A 339 20.63 7.85 -18.12
N ALA A 340 19.75 6.93 -17.71
CA ALA A 340 18.49 7.27 -17.07
C ALA A 340 18.74 7.90 -15.69
N MET A 341 17.80 8.72 -15.20
CA MET A 341 17.83 9.19 -13.82
C MET A 341 17.41 8.06 -12.89
N VAL A 342 18.22 7.71 -11.90
CA VAL A 342 17.94 6.62 -10.97
C VAL A 342 17.76 7.17 -9.56
N VAL A 343 16.59 6.93 -8.98
CA VAL A 343 16.24 7.27 -7.60
C VAL A 343 15.93 5.99 -6.87
N ALA A 344 16.37 5.85 -5.62
CA ALA A 344 15.95 4.77 -4.75
C ALA A 344 15.39 5.30 -3.43
N PHE A 345 14.46 4.56 -2.84
CA PHE A 345 14.11 4.68 -1.43
C PHE A 345 14.31 3.33 -0.73
N GLY A 346 14.79 3.37 0.51
CA GLY A 346 15.04 2.17 1.31
C GLY A 346 15.64 2.47 2.68
N PRO A 347 15.98 1.46 3.48
CA PRO A 347 16.60 1.64 4.80
C PRO A 347 18.10 1.95 4.67
N PHE A 348 18.49 3.17 4.28
CA PHE A 348 19.89 3.51 4.04
C PHE A 348 20.64 3.97 5.30
N GLU A 349 19.92 4.39 6.35
CA GLU A 349 20.50 4.97 7.55
C GLU A 349 21.32 3.93 8.31
N GLY A 350 22.59 4.26 8.60
CA GLY A 350 23.51 3.35 9.30
C GLY A 350 24.13 2.27 8.40
N ASN A 351 23.63 2.08 7.17
CA ASN A 351 24.19 1.16 6.19
C ASN A 351 25.33 1.84 5.41
N THR A 352 26.49 1.94 6.07
CA THR A 352 27.70 2.66 5.60
C THR A 352 28.72 1.77 4.88
N GLY A 353 28.36 0.53 4.56
CA GLY A 353 29.20 -0.36 3.76
C GLY A 353 29.26 0.09 2.30
N ALA A 354 30.45 0.11 1.70
CA ALA A 354 30.58 0.29 0.26
C ALA A 354 29.88 -0.88 -0.47
N GLY A 355 29.12 -0.57 -1.52
CA GLY A 355 28.38 -1.54 -2.34
C GLY A 355 26.89 -1.65 -2.02
N THR A 356 26.31 -0.74 -1.23
CA THR A 356 24.85 -0.66 -1.05
C THR A 356 24.17 0.00 -2.25
N LEU A 357 22.86 -0.16 -2.39
CA LEU A 357 22.07 0.45 -3.46
C LEU A 357 22.27 1.97 -3.55
N SER A 358 22.45 2.67 -2.42
CA SER A 358 22.69 4.12 -2.40
C SER A 358 23.95 4.55 -3.16
N ASP A 359 24.94 3.67 -3.31
CA ASP A 359 26.17 3.95 -4.07
C ASP A 359 25.96 3.93 -5.59
N TYR A 360 24.84 3.38 -6.06
CA TYR A 360 24.58 3.13 -7.48
C TYR A 360 23.43 3.95 -8.05
N VAL A 361 22.91 4.92 -7.31
CA VAL A 361 21.78 5.79 -7.73
C VAL A 361 22.18 7.26 -7.76
N ASP A 362 21.39 8.11 -8.43
CA ASP A 362 21.59 9.56 -8.40
C ASP A 362 21.11 10.17 -7.08
N VAL A 363 20.03 9.61 -6.53
CA VAL A 363 19.45 10.04 -5.26
C VAL A 363 18.96 8.82 -4.48
N ALA A 364 19.35 8.75 -3.21
CA ALA A 364 18.87 7.77 -2.25
C ALA A 364 18.05 8.51 -1.17
N ILE A 365 16.79 8.13 -0.98
CA ILE A 365 15.88 8.67 0.02
C ILE A 365 15.75 7.66 1.16
N ASP A 366 16.00 8.10 2.38
CA ASP A 366 15.91 7.22 3.54
C ASP A 366 14.46 6.97 3.96
N THR A 367 14.12 5.73 4.26
CA THR A 367 12.80 5.37 4.81
C THR A 367 12.75 5.41 6.33
N HIS A 368 13.90 5.54 7.00
CA HIS A 368 14.04 5.50 8.46
C HIS A 368 13.31 4.32 9.11
N SER A 369 13.27 3.17 8.43
CA SER A 369 12.55 1.98 8.89
C SER A 369 13.35 1.18 9.92
N ARG A 370 14.67 1.04 9.72
CA ARG A 370 15.65 0.43 10.65
C ARG A 370 15.28 -0.96 11.20
N ASP A 371 14.35 -1.65 10.56
CA ASP A 371 13.76 -2.90 11.03
C ASP A 371 14.67 -4.10 10.73
N GLY A 372 15.34 -4.13 9.58
CA GLY A 372 16.20 -5.24 9.14
C GLY A 372 15.40 -6.52 8.88
N ALA A 373 14.80 -7.06 9.94
CA ALA A 373 13.71 -8.03 9.92
C ALA A 373 12.39 -7.41 10.45
N GLY A 374 12.38 -6.76 11.61
CA GLY A 374 11.16 -6.24 12.24
C GLY A 374 11.46 -5.19 13.29
N VAL A 375 10.42 -4.60 13.90
CA VAL A 375 10.60 -3.52 14.90
C VAL A 375 10.27 -3.92 16.32
N LEU A 376 9.74 -5.13 16.52
CA LEU A 376 9.34 -5.63 17.84
C LEU A 376 10.12 -6.88 18.24
N ASP A 377 10.83 -6.80 19.36
CA ASP A 377 11.48 -7.93 20.02
C ASP A 377 10.47 -8.69 20.90
N ILE A 378 9.80 -9.70 20.34
CA ILE A 378 8.82 -10.53 21.05
C ILE A 378 9.45 -11.89 21.38
N SER A 379 9.40 -12.28 22.66
CA SER A 379 9.93 -13.56 23.13
C SER A 379 9.33 -14.75 22.36
N GLY A 380 10.15 -15.74 22.00
CA GLY A 380 9.69 -16.94 21.29
C GLY A 380 9.74 -16.84 19.76
N PHE A 381 10.14 -15.69 19.21
CA PHE A 381 10.50 -15.51 17.80
C PHE A 381 12.02 -15.39 17.66
N ASP A 382 12.58 -15.93 16.57
CA ASP A 382 14.02 -15.99 16.34
C ASP A 382 14.64 -14.64 15.89
N GLU A 383 13.80 -13.74 15.40
CA GLU A 383 14.16 -12.39 14.94
C GLU A 383 13.06 -11.38 15.32
N PRO A 384 13.37 -10.08 15.32
CA PRO A 384 12.35 -9.04 15.47
C PRO A 384 11.24 -9.18 14.43
N VAL A 385 9.99 -8.93 14.84
CA VAL A 385 8.80 -9.11 13.99
C VAL A 385 8.14 -7.77 13.64
N CYS A 386 7.21 -7.81 12.68
CA CYS A 386 6.42 -6.66 12.23
C CYS A 386 7.29 -5.57 11.57
N PRO A 387 7.81 -5.78 10.34
CA PRO A 387 8.56 -4.77 9.60
C PRO A 387 7.74 -3.51 9.33
N ILE A 388 8.43 -2.38 9.21
CA ILE A 388 7.86 -1.10 8.76
C ILE A 388 8.44 -0.62 7.43
N SER A 389 9.51 -1.25 6.92
CA SER A 389 10.16 -0.92 5.65
C SER A 389 9.19 -0.82 4.48
N GLY A 390 8.23 -1.75 4.39
CA GLY A 390 7.13 -1.67 3.40
C GLY A 390 6.25 -0.42 3.57
N LEU A 391 5.84 -0.11 4.80
CA LEU A 391 4.99 1.07 5.07
C LEU A 391 5.74 2.38 4.82
N SER A 392 6.96 2.52 5.35
CA SER A 392 7.76 3.73 5.19
C SER A 392 8.19 3.94 3.73
N GLY A 393 8.53 2.86 3.01
CA GLY A 393 8.78 2.91 1.57
C GLY A 393 7.54 3.34 0.79
N ASN A 394 6.36 2.83 1.13
CA ASN A 394 5.13 3.20 0.45
C ASN A 394 4.73 4.66 0.74
N LEU A 395 5.01 5.17 1.94
CA LEU A 395 4.89 6.59 2.24
C LEU A 395 5.77 7.43 1.30
N VAL A 396 7.06 7.08 1.15
CA VAL A 396 7.97 7.80 0.25
C VAL A 396 7.50 7.77 -1.21
N LEU A 397 7.04 6.61 -1.70
CA LEU A 397 6.45 6.47 -3.03
C LEU A 397 5.33 7.49 -3.26
N TRP A 398 4.37 7.56 -2.36
CA TRP A 398 3.22 8.45 -2.51
C TRP A 398 3.54 9.92 -2.22
N LEU A 399 4.53 10.22 -1.36
CA LEU A 399 5.05 11.58 -1.18
C LEU A 399 5.70 12.11 -2.47
N LEU A 400 6.50 11.28 -3.15
CA LEU A 400 7.09 11.60 -4.45
C LEU A 400 6.00 11.87 -5.50
N THR A 401 4.99 11.00 -5.61
CA THR A 401 3.88 11.16 -6.56
C THR A 401 3.06 12.41 -6.26
N ALA A 402 2.76 12.68 -4.99
CA ALA A 402 2.04 13.88 -4.58
C ALA A 402 2.84 15.15 -4.91
N GLN A 403 4.12 15.19 -4.57
CA GLN A 403 4.95 16.38 -4.83
C GLN A 403 5.20 16.60 -6.32
N TRP A 404 5.38 15.54 -7.10
CA TRP A 404 5.51 15.63 -8.56
C TRP A 404 4.24 16.20 -9.18
N THR A 405 3.07 15.74 -8.74
CA THR A 405 1.79 16.25 -9.21
C THR A 405 1.62 17.73 -8.88
N TYR A 406 1.99 18.13 -7.66
CA TYR A 406 1.99 19.53 -7.27
C TYR A 406 2.87 20.38 -8.22
N HIS A 407 4.08 19.93 -8.52
CA HIS A 407 4.98 20.62 -9.45
C HIS A 407 4.44 20.71 -10.88
N MET A 408 3.75 19.68 -11.36
CA MET A 408 3.07 19.67 -12.66
C MET A 408 1.93 20.69 -12.68
N VAL A 409 1.04 20.66 -11.68
CA VAL A 409 -0.12 21.57 -11.58
C VAL A 409 0.34 23.04 -11.47
N GLN A 410 1.40 23.33 -10.70
CA GLN A 410 1.99 24.67 -10.62
C GLN A 410 2.49 25.20 -11.97
N ARG A 411 2.76 24.31 -12.94
CA ARG A 411 3.16 24.65 -14.31
C ARG A 411 1.99 24.56 -15.30
N ASN A 412 0.75 24.53 -14.81
CA ASN A 412 -0.49 24.39 -15.58
C ASN A 412 -0.53 23.10 -16.40
N GLN A 413 0.00 22.01 -15.84
CA GLN A 413 0.01 20.68 -16.44
C GLN A 413 -0.63 19.70 -15.46
N THR A 414 -1.74 19.07 -15.85
CA THR A 414 -2.46 18.13 -14.99
C THR A 414 -2.12 16.71 -15.41
N PRO A 415 -1.39 15.92 -14.60
CA PRO A 415 -1.14 14.50 -14.89
C PRO A 415 -2.42 13.68 -14.92
N HIS A 416 -2.38 12.53 -15.59
CA HIS A 416 -3.51 11.60 -15.60
C HIS A 416 -3.43 10.59 -14.45
N TYR A 417 -4.59 10.22 -13.94
CA TYR A 417 -4.78 9.35 -12.78
C TYR A 417 -5.83 8.28 -13.08
N TRP A 418 -5.71 7.12 -12.46
CA TRP A 418 -6.76 6.09 -12.49
C TRP A 418 -7.83 6.39 -11.44
N GLN A 419 -9.10 6.39 -11.83
CA GLN A 419 -10.19 6.33 -10.88
C GLN A 419 -10.28 4.91 -10.29
N ASN A 420 -10.85 4.76 -9.10
CA ASN A 420 -11.12 3.43 -8.57
C ASN A 420 -12.14 2.72 -9.47
N TYR A 421 -11.74 1.61 -10.09
CA TYR A 421 -12.54 0.82 -11.04
C TYR A 421 -13.98 0.52 -10.58
N TRP A 422 -14.19 0.43 -9.26
CA TRP A 422 -15.50 0.13 -8.70
C TRP A 422 -16.39 1.35 -8.49
N GLU A 423 -15.89 2.56 -8.71
CA GLU A 423 -16.68 3.79 -8.64
C GLU A 423 -17.55 3.94 -9.88
N VAL A 424 -18.71 4.58 -9.69
CA VAL A 424 -19.60 4.91 -10.80
C VAL A 424 -18.92 5.94 -11.71
N GLY A 425 -18.83 5.64 -13.01
CA GLY A 425 -18.20 6.49 -14.01
C GLY A 425 -16.70 6.25 -14.22
N ALA A 426 -16.09 5.32 -13.45
CA ALA A 426 -14.66 5.05 -13.53
C ALA A 426 -14.21 4.59 -14.90
N ILE A 427 -14.95 3.67 -15.55
CA ILE A 427 -14.60 3.16 -16.89
C ILE A 427 -14.60 4.29 -17.91
N GLU A 428 -15.67 5.09 -17.96
CA GLU A 428 -15.78 6.19 -18.92
C GLU A 428 -14.72 7.27 -18.69
N TYR A 429 -14.36 7.55 -17.44
CA TYR A 429 -13.29 8.48 -17.08
C TYR A 429 -11.92 7.92 -17.48
N ASP A 430 -11.62 6.69 -17.07
CA ASP A 430 -10.32 6.04 -17.25
C ASP A 430 -10.00 5.86 -18.74
N ASP A 431 -10.98 5.49 -19.58
CA ASP A 431 -10.81 5.39 -21.03
C ASP A 431 -10.41 6.75 -21.65
N GLN A 432 -11.03 7.85 -21.20
CA GLN A 432 -10.72 9.20 -21.68
C GLN A 432 -9.36 9.69 -21.20
N ALA A 433 -9.06 9.46 -19.92
CA ALA A 433 -7.80 9.81 -19.31
C ALA A 433 -6.65 9.03 -19.93
N GLN A 434 -6.82 7.73 -20.19
CA GLN A 434 -5.82 6.89 -20.83
C GLN A 434 -5.55 7.33 -22.28
N ALA A 435 -6.59 7.63 -23.06
CA ALA A 435 -6.41 8.13 -24.42
C ALA A 435 -5.59 9.44 -24.43
N SER A 436 -5.89 10.35 -23.51
CA SER A 436 -5.18 11.62 -23.37
C SER A 436 -3.75 11.44 -22.86
N PHE A 437 -3.55 10.49 -21.93
CA PHE A 437 -2.22 10.08 -21.46
C PHE A 437 -1.36 9.52 -22.59
N LEU A 438 -1.90 8.64 -23.43
CA LEU A 438 -1.17 8.05 -24.56
C LEU A 438 -0.81 9.09 -25.63
N GLU A 439 -1.64 10.13 -25.83
CA GLU A 439 -1.33 11.23 -26.74
C GLU A 439 -0.23 12.15 -26.18
N ARG A 440 -0.25 12.44 -24.87
CA ARG A 440 0.59 13.47 -24.25
C ARG A 440 1.88 12.94 -23.61
N GLY A 441 1.85 11.70 -23.12
CA GLY A 441 2.94 10.98 -22.47
C GLY A 441 3.02 11.11 -20.93
N TYR A 442 2.07 11.79 -20.28
CA TYR A 442 2.03 12.02 -18.83
C TYR A 442 0.65 12.46 -18.34
#